data_AF-A0A162FX87-F1
#
_entry.id   AF-A0A162FX87-F1
#
_cell.length_a   1.000
_cell.length_b   1.000
_cell.length_c   1.000
_cell.angle_alpha   90.00
_cell.angle_beta   90.00
_cell.angle_gamma   90.00
#
_symmetry.space_group_name_H-M   'P 1'
#
loop_
_entity.id
_entity.type
_entity.pdbx_description
1 polymer ?
#
loop_
_entity_poly.entity_id
_entity_poly.type
_entity_poly.pdbx_seq_one_letter_code
_entity_poly.pdbx_strand_id
1 'polypeptide(L)'
;MKYSLFTSLAVILLSFSAHAKVFRNAYIAFEMPETWKCNLEQTEWVCRSEQTKESKEAIIILTAKEVGPTDTFALYESHLNTPIAVNLRGGGTAESKIVYKAKSVQINDQTWIDSLHLGSEVPNYFTRYLATIKDKIAILVTFSAHKQYYTKYSQDFFKAVMSLRVIASKNLLAKPDLGPIRPGSETLGAPISSAMPADMIQGDGTEGKGSNKAMLLGGALLLAALGALIYLRAKKKKKR
;
A
#
# COMPACT_ATOMS: atom_id res chain seq x y z
N MET A 1 8.93 -51.57 17.36
CA MET A 1 8.60 -50.80 16.14
C MET A 1 7.10 -50.48 16.05
N LYS A 2 6.49 -49.90 17.10
CA LYS A 2 5.03 -49.66 17.20
C LYS A 2 4.63 -48.24 17.60
N TYR A 3 5.59 -47.36 17.87
CA TYR A 3 5.33 -45.96 18.27
C TYR A 3 5.46 -44.95 17.12
N SER A 4 5.88 -45.38 15.93
CA SER A 4 6.08 -44.49 14.77
C SER A 4 4.78 -44.14 14.02
N LEU A 5 3.67 -44.85 14.28
CA LEU A 5 2.40 -44.59 13.60
C LEU A 5 1.53 -43.54 14.32
N PHE A 6 1.73 -43.35 15.63
CA PHE A 6 0.94 -42.38 16.41
C PHE A 6 1.46 -40.94 16.30
N THR A 7 2.72 -40.74 15.91
CA THR A 7 3.29 -39.41 15.68
C THR A 7 2.80 -38.75 14.39
N SER A 8 2.38 -39.53 13.38
CA SER A 8 1.89 -38.99 12.10
C SER A 8 0.44 -38.44 12.18
N LEU A 9 -0.38 -38.93 13.11
CA LEU A 9 -1.78 -38.50 13.23
C LEU A 9 -1.93 -37.16 13.99
N ALA A 10 -0.98 -36.81 14.85
CA ALA A 10 -1.01 -35.56 15.62
C ALA A 10 -0.65 -34.32 14.78
N VAL A 11 0.09 -34.49 13.68
CA VAL A 11 0.55 -33.37 12.82
C VAL A 11 -0.57 -32.85 11.90
N ILE A 12 -1.60 -33.67 11.61
CA ILE A 12 -2.71 -33.30 10.72
C ILE A 12 -3.73 -32.38 11.42
N LEU A 13 -3.82 -32.42 12.76
CA LEU A 13 -4.80 -31.67 13.55
C LEU A 13 -4.39 -30.22 13.88
N LEU A 14 -3.20 -29.78 13.47
CA LEU A 14 -2.74 -28.39 13.60
C LEU A 14 -2.90 -27.58 12.31
N SER A 15 -3.87 -27.96 11.46
CA SER A 15 -4.32 -27.12 10.36
C SER A 15 -5.13 -25.97 10.93
N PHE A 16 -4.46 -24.93 11.43
CA PHE A 16 -5.09 -23.67 11.80
C PHE A 16 -5.95 -23.21 10.61
N SER A 17 -7.26 -23.17 10.81
CA SER A 17 -8.19 -22.56 9.88
C SER A 17 -7.86 -21.08 9.81
N ALA A 18 -7.03 -20.69 8.84
CA ALA A 18 -6.90 -19.31 8.44
C ALA A 18 -8.24 -18.92 7.80
N HIS A 19 -9.17 -18.46 8.64
CA HIS A 19 -10.41 -17.91 8.15
C HIS A 19 -10.10 -16.61 7.42
N ALA A 20 -10.51 -16.53 6.15
CA ALA A 20 -10.51 -15.28 5.41
C ALA A 20 -11.91 -14.66 5.53
N LYS A 21 -11.98 -13.36 5.78
CA LYS A 21 -13.22 -12.60 5.83
C LYS A 21 -13.58 -12.12 4.44
N VAL A 22 -14.84 -12.23 4.05
CA VAL A 22 -15.31 -11.69 2.77
C VAL A 22 -15.71 -10.22 2.96
N PHE A 23 -15.07 -9.32 2.20
CA PHE A 23 -15.60 -7.98 1.97
C PHE A 23 -16.61 -8.02 0.82
N ARG A 24 -17.67 -7.21 0.94
CA ARG A 24 -18.65 -7.02 -0.13
C ARG A 24 -19.24 -5.62 -0.04
N ASN A 25 -19.31 -4.93 -1.19
CA ASN A 25 -20.08 -3.70 -1.34
C ASN A 25 -21.08 -3.81 -2.51
N ALA A 26 -21.49 -2.67 -3.06
CA ALA A 26 -22.33 -2.57 -4.24
C ALA A 26 -21.85 -3.36 -5.47
N TYR A 27 -20.56 -3.22 -5.79
CA TYR A 27 -20.02 -3.55 -7.10
C TYR A 27 -18.94 -4.63 -7.07
N ILE A 28 -18.36 -4.91 -5.89
CA ILE A 28 -17.30 -5.90 -5.76
C ILE A 28 -17.37 -6.69 -4.45
N ALA A 29 -16.86 -7.92 -4.50
CA ALA A 29 -16.61 -8.77 -3.34
C ALA A 29 -15.23 -9.44 -3.48
N PHE A 30 -14.54 -9.64 -2.36
CA PHE A 30 -13.26 -10.35 -2.30
C PHE A 30 -12.96 -10.82 -0.87
N GLU A 31 -12.00 -11.73 -0.72
CA GLU A 31 -11.51 -12.23 0.57
C GLU A 31 -10.33 -11.40 1.07
N MET A 32 -10.30 -11.12 2.37
CA MET A 32 -9.21 -10.40 3.04
C MET A 32 -8.95 -10.98 4.44
N PRO A 33 -7.78 -10.70 5.04
CA PRO A 33 -7.48 -11.16 6.40
C PRO A 33 -8.51 -10.63 7.42
N GLU A 34 -8.78 -11.40 8.48
CA GLU A 34 -9.78 -11.01 9.50
C GLU A 34 -9.43 -9.71 10.23
N THR A 35 -8.15 -9.41 10.36
CA THR A 35 -7.66 -8.18 11.01
C THR A 35 -7.87 -6.93 10.16
N TRP A 36 -8.40 -7.06 8.95
CA TRP A 36 -8.65 -5.95 8.05
C TRP A 36 -10.09 -5.46 8.10
N LYS A 37 -10.24 -4.14 8.01
CA LYS A 37 -11.53 -3.47 7.94
C LYS A 37 -11.55 -2.45 6.81
N CYS A 38 -12.63 -2.48 6.04
CA CYS A 38 -12.93 -1.51 5.02
C CYS A 38 -13.93 -0.48 5.54
N ASN A 39 -13.62 0.81 5.37
CA ASN A 39 -14.54 1.91 5.68
C ASN A 39 -14.75 2.74 4.42
N LEU A 40 -15.93 3.34 4.28
CA LEU A 40 -16.19 4.31 3.23
C LEU A 40 -15.60 5.66 3.65
N GLU A 41 -14.51 6.07 3.02
CA GLU A 41 -13.86 7.36 3.22
C GLU A 41 -14.16 8.23 2.00
N GLN A 42 -15.01 9.24 2.18
CA GLN A 42 -15.56 10.08 1.09
C GLN A 42 -16.35 9.27 0.05
N THR A 43 -15.71 8.87 -1.04
CA THR A 43 -16.34 8.13 -2.15
C THR A 43 -15.64 6.80 -2.43
N GLU A 44 -14.65 6.45 -1.62
CA GLU A 44 -13.80 5.28 -1.81
C GLU A 44 -13.91 4.36 -0.60
N TRP A 45 -13.87 3.05 -0.88
CA TRP A 45 -13.70 2.08 0.17
C TRP A 45 -12.22 1.92 0.46
N VAL A 46 -11.81 2.22 1.69
CA VAL A 46 -10.43 2.12 2.16
C VAL A 46 -10.34 0.96 3.16
N CYS A 47 -9.60 -0.07 2.78
CA CYS A 47 -9.35 -1.24 3.61
C CYS A 47 -7.92 -1.27 4.14
N ARG A 48 -7.76 -1.46 5.45
CA ARG A 48 -6.47 -1.55 6.13
C ARG A 48 -6.57 -2.44 7.38
N SER A 49 -5.43 -2.87 7.89
CA SER A 49 -5.37 -3.57 9.19
C SER A 49 -5.91 -2.67 10.29
N GLU A 50 -6.66 -3.23 11.23
CA GLU A 50 -7.13 -2.55 12.45
C GLU A 50 -5.98 -2.34 13.46
N GLN A 51 -4.85 -3.02 13.25
CA GLN A 51 -3.65 -2.82 14.07
C GLN A 51 -2.88 -1.58 13.61
N THR A 52 -2.66 -0.63 14.52
CA THR A 52 -2.11 0.72 14.23
C THR A 52 -0.72 0.74 13.57
N LYS A 53 0.12 -0.29 13.78
CA LYS A 53 1.41 -0.40 13.11
C LYS A 53 1.23 -0.87 11.66
N GLU A 54 0.49 -1.95 11.50
CA GLU A 54 0.25 -2.59 10.21
C GLU A 54 -0.67 -1.77 9.29
N SER A 55 -1.53 -0.94 9.86
CA SER A 55 -2.39 -0.03 9.12
C SER A 55 -1.60 0.95 8.27
N LYS A 56 -0.30 1.13 8.58
CA LYS A 56 0.64 1.94 7.82
C LYS A 56 1.49 1.16 6.83
N GLU A 57 1.42 -0.16 6.83
CA GLU A 57 2.29 -0.99 5.99
C GLU A 57 1.63 -1.33 4.66
N ALA A 58 0.30 -1.45 4.65
CA ALA A 58 -0.49 -1.86 3.50
C ALA A 58 -1.92 -1.31 3.53
N ILE A 59 -2.49 -1.12 2.34
CA ILE A 59 -3.82 -0.55 2.12
C ILE A 59 -4.41 -1.08 0.81
N ILE A 60 -5.73 -1.23 0.78
CA ILE A 60 -6.51 -1.51 -0.43
C ILE A 60 -7.51 -0.38 -0.61
N ILE A 61 -7.56 0.21 -1.80
CA ILE A 61 -8.55 1.24 -2.15
C ILE A 61 -9.42 0.72 -3.28
N LEU A 62 -10.73 0.88 -3.13
CA LEU A 62 -11.70 0.52 -4.15
C LEU A 62 -12.53 1.75 -4.51
N THR A 63 -12.66 1.99 -5.81
CA THR A 63 -13.52 3.03 -6.34
C THR A 63 -14.27 2.54 -7.58
N ALA A 64 -15.44 3.13 -7.81
CA ALA A 64 -16.25 2.86 -8.98
C ALA A 64 -16.86 4.16 -9.50
N LYS A 65 -17.00 4.24 -10.82
CA LYS A 65 -17.62 5.38 -11.50
C LYS A 65 -18.48 4.90 -12.66
N GLU A 66 -19.33 5.79 -13.16
CA GLU A 66 -20.01 5.56 -14.44
C GLU A 66 -18.98 5.53 -15.58
N VAL A 67 -19.21 4.65 -16.56
CA VAL A 67 -18.41 4.59 -17.78
C VAL A 67 -18.61 5.88 -18.57
N GLY A 68 -17.52 6.60 -18.82
CA GLY A 68 -17.43 7.75 -19.70
C GLY A 68 -16.64 7.43 -20.99
N PRO A 69 -16.44 8.43 -21.86
CA PRO A 69 -15.78 8.25 -23.16
C PRO A 69 -14.31 7.82 -23.07
N THR A 70 -13.67 8.04 -21.92
CA THR A 70 -12.26 7.70 -21.67
C THR A 70 -12.07 6.31 -21.04
N ASP A 71 -13.16 5.58 -20.79
CA ASP A 71 -13.13 4.27 -20.16
C ASP A 71 -13.12 3.17 -21.20
N THR A 72 -11.91 2.80 -21.62
CA THR A 72 -11.69 1.60 -22.42
C THR A 72 -10.47 0.85 -21.90
N PHE A 73 -10.44 -0.46 -22.10
CA PHE A 73 -9.28 -1.27 -21.71
C PHE A 73 -7.98 -0.79 -22.33
N ALA A 74 -8.01 -0.35 -23.59
CA ALA A 74 -6.84 0.19 -24.28
C ALA A 74 -6.33 1.50 -23.64
N LEU A 75 -7.24 2.39 -23.24
CA LEU A 75 -6.87 3.63 -22.57
C LEU A 75 -6.32 3.36 -21.16
N TYR A 76 -6.89 2.42 -20.42
CA TYR A 76 -6.35 2.01 -19.12
C TYR A 76 -4.96 1.40 -19.25
N GLU A 77 -4.75 0.51 -20.22
CA GLU A 77 -3.45 -0.08 -20.50
C GLU A 77 -2.42 0.98 -20.88
N SER A 78 -2.78 1.92 -21.77
CA SER A 78 -1.90 3.02 -22.16
C SER A 78 -1.54 3.93 -20.98
N HIS A 79 -2.53 4.26 -20.14
CA HIS A 79 -2.33 5.09 -18.96
C HIS A 79 -1.40 4.39 -17.95
N LEU A 80 -1.68 3.14 -17.62
CA LEU A 80 -0.89 2.34 -16.67
C LEU A 80 0.49 1.93 -17.24
N ASN A 81 0.72 2.05 -18.53
CA ASN A 81 2.04 1.89 -19.14
C ASN A 81 2.86 3.19 -19.21
N THR A 82 2.35 4.26 -18.62
CA THR A 82 3.03 5.56 -18.52
C THR A 82 3.41 5.84 -17.06
N PRO A 83 4.62 6.37 -16.77
CA PRO A 83 4.96 6.83 -15.44
C PRO A 83 3.94 7.86 -14.91
N ILE A 84 3.47 7.65 -13.69
CA ILE A 84 2.50 8.52 -13.03
C ILE A 84 3.25 9.57 -12.21
N ALA A 85 2.96 10.85 -12.43
CA ALA A 85 3.52 11.94 -11.65
C ALA A 85 2.81 12.06 -10.29
N VAL A 86 3.59 12.16 -9.21
CA VAL A 86 3.13 12.24 -7.83
C VAL A 86 3.71 13.49 -7.18
N ASN A 87 2.82 14.29 -6.56
CA ASN A 87 3.22 15.47 -5.82
C ASN A 87 3.75 15.09 -4.43
N LEU A 88 4.95 15.54 -4.10
CA LEU A 88 5.56 15.28 -2.79
C LEU A 88 5.16 16.36 -1.79
N ARG A 89 4.94 15.96 -0.52
CA ARG A 89 4.56 16.89 0.57
C ARG A 89 5.58 18.00 0.85
N GLY A 90 6.85 17.82 0.45
CA GLY A 90 7.93 18.81 0.61
C GLY A 90 8.08 19.79 -0.56
N GLY A 91 7.16 19.76 -1.52
CA GLY A 91 7.32 20.42 -2.81
C GLY A 91 8.10 19.53 -3.80
N GLY A 92 7.75 19.66 -5.08
CA GLY A 92 8.33 18.86 -6.16
C GLY A 92 7.46 17.68 -6.59
N THR A 93 7.80 17.14 -7.75
CA THR A 93 7.13 16.01 -8.39
C THR A 93 8.10 14.83 -8.49
N ALA A 94 7.61 13.63 -8.19
CA ALA A 94 8.31 12.39 -8.50
C ALA A 94 7.52 11.61 -9.55
N GLU A 95 8.21 10.81 -10.35
CA GLU A 95 7.55 9.87 -11.25
C GLU A 95 7.57 8.46 -10.69
N SER A 96 6.47 7.75 -10.85
CA SER A 96 6.38 6.34 -10.50
C SER A 96 7.27 5.49 -11.41
N LYS A 97 7.83 4.41 -10.88
CA LYS A 97 8.50 3.40 -11.70
C LYS A 97 7.54 2.26 -12.04
N ILE A 98 7.37 1.94 -13.31
CA ILE A 98 6.64 0.76 -13.77
C ILE A 98 7.46 -0.49 -13.43
N VAL A 99 6.90 -1.38 -12.61
CA VAL A 99 7.55 -2.64 -12.20
C VAL A 99 7.22 -3.74 -13.20
N TYR A 100 5.96 -3.84 -13.62
CA TYR A 100 5.59 -4.58 -14.82
C TYR A 100 4.48 -3.84 -15.58
N LYS A 101 4.53 -3.99 -16.92
CA LYS A 101 3.58 -3.36 -17.84
C LYS A 101 2.17 -3.90 -17.64
N ALA A 102 1.19 -3.01 -17.83
CA ALA A 102 -0.21 -3.37 -17.83
C ALA A 102 -0.47 -4.53 -18.80
N LYS A 103 -1.30 -5.48 -18.37
CA LYS A 103 -1.69 -6.65 -19.14
C LYS A 103 -3.14 -7.00 -18.86
N SER A 104 -3.82 -7.55 -19.87
CA SER A 104 -5.13 -8.15 -19.68
C SER A 104 -5.01 -9.48 -18.95
N VAL A 105 -5.76 -9.66 -17.87
CA VAL A 105 -5.85 -10.90 -17.11
C VAL A 105 -7.30 -11.26 -16.88
N GLN A 106 -7.57 -12.56 -16.85
CA GLN A 106 -8.89 -13.08 -16.53
C GLN A 106 -8.90 -13.52 -15.06
N ILE A 107 -9.75 -12.88 -14.25
CA ILE A 107 -9.92 -13.22 -12.84
C ILE A 107 -11.37 -13.61 -12.65
N ASN A 108 -11.60 -14.88 -12.33
CA ASN A 108 -12.93 -15.49 -12.41
C ASN A 108 -13.56 -15.18 -13.79
N ASP A 109 -14.79 -14.68 -13.83
CA ASP A 109 -15.52 -14.38 -15.08
C ASP A 109 -15.39 -12.91 -15.53
N GLN A 110 -14.42 -12.15 -15.00
CA GLN A 110 -14.19 -10.75 -15.37
C GLN A 110 -12.78 -10.52 -15.94
N THR A 111 -12.70 -9.78 -17.04
CA THR A 111 -11.44 -9.29 -17.61
C THR A 111 -10.96 -8.05 -16.87
N TRP A 112 -9.68 -8.02 -16.51
CA TRP A 112 -9.04 -6.92 -15.79
C TRP A 112 -7.78 -6.46 -16.50
N ILE A 113 -7.46 -5.19 -16.39
CA ILE A 113 -6.13 -4.66 -16.68
C ILE A 113 -5.35 -4.64 -15.37
N ASP A 114 -4.27 -5.40 -15.33
CA ASP A 114 -3.40 -5.61 -14.17
C ASP A 114 -2.03 -4.97 -14.41
N SER A 115 -1.59 -4.07 -13.54
CA SER A 115 -0.27 -3.43 -13.59
C SER A 115 0.34 -3.29 -12.19
N LEU A 116 1.65 -3.05 -12.11
CA LEU A 116 2.33 -2.78 -10.84
C LEU A 116 3.31 -1.63 -10.99
N HIS A 117 3.18 -0.65 -10.11
CA HIS A 117 4.05 0.52 -10.03
C HIS A 117 4.72 0.59 -8.66
N LEU A 118 5.85 1.27 -8.60
CA LEU A 118 6.49 1.72 -7.38
C LEU A 118 6.40 3.24 -7.30
N GLY A 119 5.82 3.75 -6.21
CA GLY A 119 5.76 5.18 -5.94
C GLY A 119 4.70 5.96 -6.73
N SER A 120 3.63 5.30 -7.19
CA SER A 120 2.55 5.93 -7.97
C SER A 120 1.42 6.56 -7.15
N GLU A 121 1.20 6.09 -5.92
CA GLU A 121 0.23 6.69 -4.98
C GLU A 121 0.94 7.35 -3.81
N VAL A 122 1.82 6.59 -3.15
CA VAL A 122 2.66 7.05 -2.04
C VAL A 122 4.11 6.67 -2.32
N PRO A 123 5.08 7.56 -2.07
CA PRO A 123 6.49 7.26 -2.22
C PRO A 123 6.89 5.98 -1.47
N ASN A 124 7.72 5.15 -2.08
CA ASN A 124 8.18 3.85 -1.54
C ASN A 124 7.11 2.75 -1.41
N TYR A 125 5.92 2.91 -1.97
CA TYR A 125 4.91 1.85 -2.01
C TYR A 125 4.87 1.17 -3.37
N PHE A 126 4.82 -0.16 -3.36
CA PHE A 126 4.33 -0.89 -4.53
C PHE A 126 2.82 -0.76 -4.56
N THR A 127 2.25 -0.43 -5.72
CA THR A 127 0.81 -0.36 -5.95
C THR A 127 0.45 -1.21 -7.16
N ARG A 128 -0.34 -2.26 -6.92
CA ARG A 128 -0.93 -3.08 -7.97
C ARG A 128 -2.28 -2.48 -8.36
N TYR A 129 -2.45 -2.17 -9.64
CA TYR A 129 -3.70 -1.64 -10.18
C TYR A 129 -4.47 -2.76 -10.86
N LEU A 130 -5.77 -2.86 -10.56
CA LEU A 130 -6.71 -3.75 -11.20
C LEU A 130 -7.91 -2.92 -11.66
N ALA A 131 -7.97 -2.65 -12.96
CA ALA A 131 -9.04 -1.87 -13.58
C ALA A 131 -9.96 -2.78 -14.41
N THR A 132 -11.27 -2.60 -14.30
CA THR A 132 -12.24 -3.33 -15.12
C THR A 132 -13.45 -2.48 -15.48
N ILE A 133 -14.18 -2.92 -16.50
CA ILE A 133 -15.43 -2.34 -16.95
C ILE A 133 -16.48 -3.45 -16.97
N LYS A 134 -17.62 -3.21 -16.33
CA LYS A 134 -18.79 -4.10 -16.39
C LYS A 134 -20.05 -3.29 -16.56
N ASP A 135 -20.78 -3.56 -17.64
CA ASP A 135 -21.97 -2.81 -18.05
C ASP A 135 -21.68 -1.31 -18.16
N LYS A 136 -22.29 -0.49 -17.28
CA LYS A 136 -22.13 0.97 -17.24
C LYS A 136 -21.22 1.46 -16.13
N ILE A 137 -20.48 0.56 -15.47
CA ILE A 137 -19.63 0.91 -14.33
C ILE A 137 -18.20 0.48 -14.63
N ALA A 138 -17.27 1.40 -14.38
CA ALA A 138 -15.86 1.13 -14.36
C ALA A 138 -15.36 1.09 -12.91
N ILE A 139 -14.52 0.11 -12.61
CA ILE A 139 -14.07 -0.23 -11.25
C ILE A 139 -12.55 -0.23 -11.24
N LEU A 140 -11.98 0.42 -10.23
CA LEU A 140 -10.56 0.36 -9.94
C LEU A 140 -10.34 -0.15 -8.52
N VAL A 141 -9.45 -1.12 -8.40
CA VAL A 141 -8.94 -1.60 -7.12
C VAL A 141 -7.44 -1.43 -7.11
N THR A 142 -6.90 -0.82 -6.06
CA THR A 142 -5.47 -0.73 -5.83
C THR A 142 -5.07 -1.50 -4.58
N PHE A 143 -3.98 -2.26 -4.68
CA PHE A 143 -3.37 -2.93 -3.54
C PHE A 143 -1.98 -2.33 -3.35
N SER A 144 -1.81 -1.58 -2.27
CA SER A 144 -0.58 -0.85 -2.00
C SER A 144 0.09 -1.35 -0.73
N ALA A 145 1.39 -1.61 -0.78
CA ALA A 145 2.18 -1.92 0.42
C ALA A 145 3.57 -1.29 0.33
N HIS A 146 4.10 -0.88 1.49
CA HIS A 146 5.43 -0.28 1.56
C HIS A 146 6.47 -1.30 1.09
N LYS A 147 7.49 -0.85 0.35
CA LYS A 147 8.50 -1.71 -0.27
C LYS A 147 9.21 -2.64 0.72
N GLN A 148 9.36 -2.22 1.98
CA GLN A 148 9.99 -3.04 3.03
C GLN A 148 9.09 -4.18 3.52
N TYR A 149 7.77 -4.02 3.42
CA TYR A 149 6.78 -4.98 3.92
C TYR A 149 6.04 -5.71 2.79
N TYR A 150 6.33 -5.41 1.53
CA TYR A 150 5.63 -6.00 0.39
C TYR A 150 5.63 -7.54 0.42
N THR A 151 6.75 -8.18 0.77
CA THR A 151 6.82 -9.64 0.87
C THR A 151 5.82 -10.20 1.89
N LYS A 152 5.61 -9.51 3.02
CA LYS A 152 4.64 -9.88 4.07
C LYS A 152 3.21 -9.91 3.52
N TYR A 153 2.83 -8.90 2.72
CA TYR A 153 1.45 -8.74 2.24
C TYR A 153 1.19 -9.35 0.86
N SER A 154 2.24 -9.67 0.10
CA SER A 154 2.13 -10.12 -1.30
C SER A 154 1.21 -11.34 -1.48
N GLN A 155 1.24 -12.29 -0.54
CA GLN A 155 0.40 -13.49 -0.58
C GLN A 155 -1.06 -13.18 -0.25
N ASP A 156 -1.32 -12.30 0.72
CA ASP A 156 -2.68 -11.89 1.06
C ASP A 156 -3.29 -11.06 -0.07
N PHE A 157 -2.52 -10.16 -0.67
CA PHE A 157 -2.92 -9.46 -1.88
C PHE A 157 -3.20 -10.42 -3.03
N PHE A 158 -2.36 -11.43 -3.25
CA PHE A 158 -2.62 -12.43 -4.28
C PHE A 158 -3.95 -13.16 -4.07
N LYS A 159 -4.23 -13.62 -2.84
CA LYS A 159 -5.52 -14.28 -2.50
C LYS A 159 -6.71 -13.34 -2.68
N ALA A 160 -6.59 -12.09 -2.22
CA ALA A 160 -7.62 -11.08 -2.40
C ALA A 160 -7.91 -10.84 -3.89
N VAL A 161 -6.87 -10.71 -4.71
CA VAL A 161 -7.00 -10.55 -6.16
C VAL A 161 -7.69 -11.75 -6.79
N MET A 162 -7.27 -12.98 -6.47
CA MET A 162 -7.87 -14.18 -7.07
C MET A 162 -9.34 -14.40 -6.66
N SER A 163 -9.75 -13.86 -5.51
CA SER A 163 -11.14 -13.93 -5.03
C SER A 163 -12.02 -12.76 -5.50
N LEU A 164 -11.49 -11.80 -6.27
CA LEU A 164 -12.26 -10.66 -6.77
C LEU A 164 -13.44 -11.12 -7.65
N ARG A 165 -14.64 -10.67 -7.29
CA ARG A 165 -15.87 -10.88 -8.06
C ARG A 165 -16.58 -9.55 -8.26
N VAL A 166 -16.85 -9.21 -9.52
CA VAL A 166 -17.68 -8.04 -9.85
C VAL A 166 -19.15 -8.40 -9.74
N ILE A 167 -19.81 -7.84 -8.73
CA ILE A 167 -21.22 -8.08 -8.39
C ILE A 167 -22.14 -6.93 -8.79
N ALA A 168 -21.63 -6.01 -9.64
CA ALA A 168 -22.35 -4.83 -10.08
C ALA A 168 -23.82 -5.13 -10.43
N SER A 169 -24.74 -4.61 -9.62
CA SER A 169 -26.17 -4.78 -9.87
C SER A 169 -26.67 -3.70 -10.83
N LYS A 170 -27.60 -4.03 -11.73
CA LYS A 170 -28.20 -3.07 -12.68
C LYS A 170 -28.86 -1.87 -11.98
N ASN A 171 -29.20 -2.02 -10.70
CA ASN A 171 -29.84 -0.99 -9.86
C ASN A 171 -28.85 -0.27 -8.93
N LEU A 172 -27.54 -0.38 -9.16
CA LEU A 172 -26.54 0.32 -8.36
C LEU A 172 -26.68 1.85 -8.42
N LEU A 173 -27.08 2.37 -9.57
CA LEU A 173 -27.39 3.78 -9.77
C LEU A 173 -28.63 4.24 -8.98
N ALA A 174 -29.42 3.30 -8.44
CA ALA A 174 -30.68 3.55 -7.75
C ALA A 174 -30.62 3.29 -6.23
N LYS A 175 -29.46 2.88 -5.67
CA LYS A 175 -29.31 2.55 -4.24
C LYS A 175 -28.14 3.30 -3.59
N PRO A 176 -28.38 4.46 -2.95
CA PRO A 176 -27.34 5.31 -2.36
C PRO A 176 -26.62 4.69 -1.15
N ASP A 177 -27.22 3.70 -0.48
CA ASP A 177 -26.67 3.08 0.73
C ASP A 177 -25.42 2.20 0.50
N LEU A 178 -25.08 1.91 -0.76
CA LEU A 178 -23.98 1.00 -1.10
C LEU A 178 -22.67 1.71 -1.51
N GLY A 179 -22.63 3.04 -1.38
CA GLY A 179 -21.50 3.90 -1.70
C GLY A 179 -21.71 4.70 -3.00
N PRO A 180 -21.24 5.95 -3.07
CA PRO A 180 -21.45 6.82 -4.23
C PRO A 180 -20.66 6.33 -5.45
N ILE A 181 -21.32 6.29 -6.61
CA ILE A 181 -20.66 6.09 -7.92
C ILE A 181 -20.23 7.46 -8.42
N ARG A 182 -18.95 7.63 -8.76
CA ARG A 182 -18.45 8.91 -9.30
C ARG A 182 -18.96 9.16 -10.73
N PRO A 183 -19.11 10.43 -11.15
CA PRO A 183 -19.43 10.77 -12.54
C PRO A 183 -18.34 10.29 -13.51
N GLY A 184 -18.71 9.95 -14.74
CA GLY A 184 -17.79 9.37 -15.74
C GLY A 184 -16.75 10.32 -16.34
N SER A 185 -16.71 11.60 -15.94
CA SER A 185 -15.86 12.64 -16.54
C SER A 185 -14.36 12.55 -16.17
N GLU A 186 -14.00 11.82 -15.12
CA GLU A 186 -12.60 11.71 -14.63
C GLU A 186 -11.91 10.43 -15.10
N THR A 187 -10.63 10.46 -15.47
CA THR A 187 -9.91 9.22 -15.85
C THR A 187 -9.67 8.32 -14.64
N LEU A 188 -10.08 7.05 -14.71
CA LEU A 188 -9.72 6.04 -13.71
C LEU A 188 -8.22 5.74 -13.77
N GLY A 189 -7.57 5.77 -12.61
CA GLY A 189 -6.12 5.49 -12.49
C GLY A 189 -5.24 6.75 -12.39
N ALA A 190 -5.82 7.95 -12.37
CA ALA A 190 -5.11 9.10 -11.81
C ALA A 190 -4.79 8.84 -10.32
N PRO A 191 -3.73 9.44 -9.74
CA PRO A 191 -3.36 9.22 -8.35
C PRO A 191 -4.59 9.39 -7.43
N ILE A 192 -4.97 8.33 -6.73
CA ILE A 192 -6.03 8.33 -5.71
C ILE A 192 -5.48 8.87 -4.39
N SER A 193 -4.47 9.74 -4.46
CA SER A 193 -3.80 10.36 -3.31
C SER A 193 -4.76 11.03 -2.33
N SER A 194 -5.95 11.43 -2.76
CA SER A 194 -7.04 11.93 -1.91
C SER A 194 -7.65 10.88 -1.00
N ALA A 195 -7.69 9.61 -1.43
CA ALA A 195 -8.19 8.47 -0.65
C ALA A 195 -7.09 7.77 0.16
N MET A 196 -5.81 8.09 -0.09
CA MET A 196 -4.71 7.59 0.74
C MET A 196 -4.73 8.29 2.11
N PRO A 197 -4.79 7.55 3.22
CA PRO A 197 -4.75 8.12 4.56
C PRO A 197 -3.52 9.00 4.77
N ALA A 198 -3.70 10.17 5.39
CA ALA A 198 -2.64 11.18 5.55
C ALA A 198 -1.43 10.70 6.38
N ASP A 199 -1.59 9.62 7.14
CA ASP A 199 -0.53 8.95 7.91
C ASP A 199 0.32 7.99 7.07
N MET A 200 -0.17 7.56 5.90
CA MET A 200 0.60 6.81 4.89
C MET A 200 1.50 7.73 4.08
N ILE A 201 1.00 8.93 3.78
CA ILE A 201 1.71 9.97 3.01
C ILE A 201 2.86 10.58 3.82
N GLN A 202 2.80 10.47 5.16
CA GLN A 202 3.94 10.70 6.05
C GLN A 202 4.91 9.53 5.92
N GLY A 203 5.55 9.43 4.75
CA GLY A 203 6.63 8.49 4.52
C GLY A 203 7.69 8.63 5.61
N ASP A 204 8.18 7.48 6.11
CA ASP A 204 9.22 7.31 7.11
C ASP A 204 9.56 8.63 7.77
N GLY A 205 8.63 9.08 8.65
CA GLY A 205 8.86 10.25 9.47
C GLY A 205 10.25 10.06 10.01
N THR A 206 11.15 10.96 9.62
CA THR A 206 12.58 10.91 9.87
C THR A 206 12.76 10.22 11.20
N GLU A 207 13.11 8.93 11.19
CA GLU A 207 13.66 8.32 12.37
C GLU A 207 14.75 9.30 12.71
N GLY A 208 14.57 10.00 13.81
CA GLY A 208 15.50 10.99 14.26
C GLY A 208 16.81 10.24 14.31
N LYS A 209 17.64 10.46 13.29
CA LYS A 209 19.07 10.28 13.34
C LYS A 209 19.49 11.38 14.29
N GLY A 210 19.09 11.24 15.54
CA GLY A 210 19.42 12.11 16.64
C GLY A 210 20.92 12.17 16.57
N SER A 211 21.43 13.33 16.16
CA SER A 211 22.00 14.33 17.05
C SER A 211 22.82 13.81 18.25
N ASN A 212 23.17 12.53 18.29
CA ASN A 212 23.96 11.89 19.32
C ASN A 212 25.34 11.60 18.77
N LYS A 213 25.51 11.18 17.51
CA LYS A 213 26.86 11.00 16.93
C LYS A 213 27.60 12.33 16.73
N ALA A 214 26.92 13.37 16.22
CA ALA A 214 27.53 14.69 16.05
C ALA A 214 27.80 15.38 17.40
N MET A 215 26.90 15.23 18.38
CA MET A 215 27.09 15.77 19.73
C MET A 215 28.15 15.00 20.53
N LEU A 216 28.25 13.67 20.38
CA LEU A 216 29.31 12.86 20.99
C LEU A 216 30.68 13.12 20.35
N LEU A 217 30.75 13.26 19.02
CA LEU A 217 32.00 13.62 18.33
C LEU A 217 32.44 15.05 18.67
N GLY A 218 31.52 16.00 18.72
CA GLY A 218 31.80 17.38 19.13
C GLY A 218 32.24 17.47 20.61
N GLY A 219 31.55 16.75 21.49
CA GLY A 219 31.91 16.67 22.92
C GLY A 219 33.27 16.00 23.15
N ALA A 220 33.58 14.91 22.44
CA ALA A 220 34.85 14.21 22.55
C ALA A 220 36.03 15.08 22.07
N LEU A 221 35.85 15.84 20.98
CA LEU A 221 36.87 16.77 20.47
C LEU A 221 37.13 17.94 21.43
N LEU A 222 36.08 18.48 22.06
CA LEU A 222 36.22 19.54 23.07
C LEU A 222 36.96 19.04 24.32
N LEU A 223 36.66 17.83 24.80
CA LEU A 223 37.36 17.22 25.93
C LEU A 223 38.83 16.92 25.61
N ALA A 224 39.12 16.44 24.40
CA ALA A 224 40.50 16.22 23.95
C ALA A 224 41.30 17.53 23.88
N ALA A 225 40.69 18.60 23.35
CA ALA A 225 41.31 19.92 23.29
C ALA A 225 41.58 20.49 24.70
N LEU A 226 40.62 20.39 25.62
CA LEU A 226 40.79 20.81 27.01
C LEU A 226 41.86 19.99 27.73
N GLY A 227 41.90 18.67 27.54
CA GLY A 227 42.93 17.78 28.08
C GLY A 227 44.33 18.16 27.59
N ALA A 228 44.49 18.43 26.29
CA ALA A 228 45.76 18.87 25.71
C ALA A 228 46.21 20.23 26.29
N LEU A 229 45.27 21.17 26.48
CA LEU A 229 45.57 22.51 26.99
C LEU A 229 46.00 22.47 28.48
N ILE A 230 45.33 21.64 29.29
CA ILE A 230 45.71 21.40 30.69
C ILE A 230 47.09 20.72 30.76
N TYR A 231 47.34 19.70 29.95
CA TYR A 231 48.63 19.00 29.91
C TYR A 231 49.79 19.93 29.51
N LEU A 232 49.60 20.77 28.50
CA LEU A 232 50.60 21.75 28.06
C LEU A 232 50.86 22.83 29.14
N ARG A 233 49.82 23.27 29.87
CA ARG A 233 49.98 24.20 31.01
C ARG A 233 50.70 23.55 32.19
N ALA A 234 50.42 22.28 32.50
CA ALA A 234 51.11 21.53 33.54
C ALA A 234 52.61 21.33 33.19
N LYS A 235 52.92 21.04 31.93
CA LYS A 235 54.31 20.88 31.46
C LYS A 235 55.10 22.20 31.49
N LYS A 236 54.46 23.34 31.25
CA LYS A 236 55.08 24.67 31.39
C LYS A 236 55.37 25.04 32.85
N LYS A 237 54.51 24.66 33.81
CA LYS A 237 54.76 24.89 35.24
C LYS A 237 55.89 24.03 35.81
N LYS A 238 56.16 22.85 35.25
CA LYS A 238 57.22 21.94 35.70
C LYS A 238 58.61 22.28 35.14
N LYS A 239 58.70 23.26 34.23
CA LYS A 239 59.94 23.69 33.56
C LYS A 239 60.41 25.09 34.00
N ARG A 240 59.77 25.65 35.03
CA ARG A 240 60.19 26.86 35.75
C ARG A 240 60.64 26.47 37.14
#